data_AF-A0A0F8YZ21-F1
#
_entry.id   AF-A0A0F8YZ21-F1
#
_cell.length_a   1.000
_cell.length_b   1.000
_cell.length_c   1.000
_cell.angle_alpha   90.00
_cell.angle_beta   90.00
_cell.angle_gamma   90.00
#
_symmetry.space_group_name_H-M   'P 1'
#
loop_
_entity.id
_entity.type
_entity.pdbx_description
1 polymer ?
#
loop_
_entity_poly.entity_id
_entity_poly.type
_entity_poly.pdbx_seq_one_letter_code
_entity_poly.pdbx_strand_id
1 'polypeptide(L)' 'ANTGHIIPNDPELPCLLDKVYPCQEIVRIDYYLPGCPPRADLIWETLVSLISGKPAELPYEVIKFD' A
#
# COMPACT_ATOMS: atom_id res chain seq x y z
N ALA A 1 0.76 -30.84 14.63
CA ALA A 1 1.08 -29.77 15.60
C ALA A 1 2.60 -29.60 15.63
N ASN A 2 3.11 -28.37 15.75
CA ASN A 2 4.55 -28.09 15.84
C ASN A 2 5.06 -28.29 17.27
N THR A 3 5.12 -29.55 17.72
CA THR A 3 5.51 -29.92 19.09
C THR A 3 6.97 -29.60 19.42
N GLY A 4 7.82 -29.45 18.41
CA GLY A 4 9.25 -29.10 18.56
C GLY A 4 9.55 -27.60 18.53
N HIS A 5 8.53 -26.73 18.40
CA HIS A 5 8.70 -25.27 18.28
C HIS A 5 9.68 -24.85 17.17
N ILE A 6 9.69 -25.59 16.06
CA ILE A 6 10.60 -25.32 14.94
C ILE A 6 10.10 -24.09 14.19
N ILE A 7 10.97 -23.11 13.99
CA ILE A 7 10.69 -21.94 13.16
C ILE A 7 10.85 -22.37 11.69
N PRO A 8 9.85 -22.13 10.82
CA PRO A 8 9.98 -22.43 9.40
C PRO A 8 11.16 -21.67 8.77
N ASN A 9 12.04 -22.39 8.08
CA ASN A 9 13.24 -21.85 7.44
C ASN A 9 13.52 -22.50 6.07
N ASP A 10 12.46 -22.98 5.42
CA ASP A 10 12.54 -23.57 4.09
C ASP A 10 12.98 -22.51 3.05
N PRO A 11 13.83 -22.85 2.06
CA PRO A 11 14.23 -21.93 0.99
C PRO A 11 13.08 -21.32 0.18
N GLU A 12 11.91 -21.94 0.14
CA GLU A 12 10.69 -21.38 -0.47
C GLU A 12 10.15 -20.17 0.30
N LEU A 13 10.51 -20.04 1.58
CA LEU A 13 10.12 -18.90 2.41
C LEU A 13 11.17 -17.78 2.27
N PRO A 14 10.75 -16.57 1.88
CA PRO A 14 11.68 -15.45 1.77
C PRO A 14 12.20 -15.05 3.14
N CYS A 15 13.45 -14.57 3.17
CA CYS A 15 14.03 -13.99 4.38
C CYS A 15 13.25 -12.72 4.77
N LEU A 16 12.87 -12.62 6.04
CA LEU A 16 12.27 -11.39 6.57
C LEU A 16 13.33 -10.29 6.62
N LEU A 17 12.89 -9.07 6.31
CA LEU A 17 13.70 -7.87 6.54
C LEU A 17 13.79 -7.56 8.04
N ASP A 18 14.70 -6.65 8.39
CA ASP A 18 14.90 -6.17 9.77
C ASP A 18 13.72 -5.33 10.29
N LYS A 19 12.99 -4.68 9.38
CA LYS A 19 11.75 -3.94 9.67
C LYS A 19 10.84 -3.90 8.44
N VAL A 20 9.61 -3.43 8.64
CA VAL A 20 8.69 -3.12 7.53
C VAL A 20 9.02 -1.73 7.02
N TYR A 21 9.06 -1.60 5.69
CA TYR A 21 9.37 -0.35 5.00
C TYR A 21 8.18 0.08 4.14
N PRO A 22 7.81 1.36 4.11
CA PRO A 22 6.86 1.86 3.12
C PRO A 22 7.49 1.84 1.72
N CYS A 23 6.68 1.60 0.68
CA CYS A 23 7.20 1.46 -0.69
C CYS A 23 8.03 2.66 -1.17
N GLN A 24 7.70 3.88 -0.72
CA GLN A 24 8.41 5.12 -1.08
C GLN A 24 9.88 5.16 -0.65
N GLU A 25 10.29 4.34 0.33
CA GLU A 25 11.69 4.22 0.73
C GLU A 25 12.51 3.38 -0.26
N ILE A 26 11.86 2.52 -1.03
CA ILE A 26 12.51 1.58 -1.95
C ILE A 26 12.37 2.02 -3.41
N VAL A 27 11.23 2.60 -3.78
CA VAL A 27 10.93 3.04 -5.15
C VAL A 27 10.28 4.41 -5.17
N ARG A 28 10.41 5.13 -6.29
CA ARG A 28 9.70 6.40 -6.49
C ARG A 28 8.19 6.14 -6.61
N ILE A 29 7.41 6.88 -5.84
CA ILE A 29 5.94 6.84 -5.86
C ILE A 29 5.43 8.15 -6.44
N ASP A 30 4.60 8.05 -7.48
CA ASP A 30 4.07 9.22 -8.18
C ASP A 30 2.78 9.78 -7.51
N TYR A 31 1.97 8.92 -6.88
CA TYR A 31 0.72 9.30 -6.22
C TYR A 31 0.48 8.50 -4.92
N TYR A 32 -0.16 9.14 -3.93
CA TYR A 32 -0.53 8.52 -2.65
C TYR A 32 -2.05 8.54 -2.47
N LEU A 33 -2.64 7.39 -2.17
CA LEU A 33 -4.06 7.25 -1.83
C LEU A 33 -4.17 6.87 -0.34
N PRO A 34 -4.45 7.83 0.55
CA PRO A 34 -4.53 7.58 1.99
C PRO A 34 -5.81 6.80 2.37
N GLY A 35 -5.70 5.95 3.40
CA GLY A 35 -6.81 5.24 4.05
C GLY A 35 -6.53 3.76 4.30
N CYS A 36 -7.22 3.17 5.28
CA CYS A 36 -7.09 1.75 5.65
C CYS A 36 -8.45 1.02 5.69
N PRO A 37 -9.08 0.70 4.54
CA PRO A 37 -8.62 0.98 3.17
C PRO A 37 -9.03 2.40 2.71
N PRO A 38 -8.45 2.88 1.59
CA PRO A 38 -8.92 4.10 0.95
C PRO A 38 -10.41 4.03 0.62
N ARG A 39 -11.09 5.18 0.65
CA ARG A 39 -12.51 5.28 0.25
C ARG A 39 -12.70 4.85 -1.21
N ALA A 40 -13.82 4.21 -1.51
CA ALA A 40 -14.13 3.77 -2.87
C ALA A 40 -14.15 4.93 -3.88
N ASP A 41 -14.74 6.07 -3.50
CA ASP A 41 -14.80 7.27 -4.35
C ASP A 41 -13.39 7.82 -4.63
N LEU A 42 -12.49 7.79 -3.64
CA LEU A 42 -11.10 8.21 -3.80
C LEU A 42 -10.35 7.36 -4.83
N ILE A 43 -10.54 6.05 -4.79
CA ILE A 43 -9.96 5.12 -5.78
C ILE A 43 -10.53 5.44 -7.16
N TRP A 44 -11.86 5.59 -7.28
CA TRP A 44 -12.54 5.87 -8.54
C TRP A 44 -12.08 7.20 -9.18
N GLU A 45 -12.13 8.30 -8.43
CA GLU A 45 -11.75 9.63 -8.89
C GLU A 45 -10.29 9.69 -9.33
N THR A 46 -9.39 9.02 -8.59
CA THR A 46 -7.98 8.94 -8.95
C THR A 46 -7.81 8.23 -10.29
N LEU A 47 -8.45 7.08 -10.49
CA LEU A 47 -8.35 6.32 -11.74
C LEU A 47 -8.93 7.10 -12.93
N VAL A 48 -10.10 7.73 -12.76
CA VAL A 48 -10.74 8.55 -13.80
C VAL A 48 -9.87 9.74 -14.19
N SER A 49 -9.24 10.40 -13.21
CA SER A 49 -8.35 11.55 -13.45
C SER A 49 -7.12 11.14 -14.24
N LEU A 50 -6.46 10.02 -13.84
CA LEU A 50 -5.31 9.47 -14.53
C LEU A 50 -5.61 9.10 -15.99
N ILE A 51 -6.74 8.42 -16.24
CA ILE A 51 -7.14 8.05 -17.60
C ILE A 51 -7.50 9.27 -18.45
N SER A 52 -8.06 10.32 -17.82
CA SER A 52 -8.46 11.55 -18.50
C SER A 52 -7.31 12.53 -18.74
N GLY A 53 -6.10 12.24 -18.26
CA GLY A 53 -4.94 13.15 -18.31
C GLY A 53 -5.13 14.42 -17.49
N LYS A 54 -6.04 14.41 -16.50
CA LYS A 54 -6.28 15.52 -15.57
C LYS A 54 -5.50 15.27 -14.28
N PRO A 55 -5.02 16.32 -13.60
CA PRO A 55 -4.43 16.13 -12.27
C PRO A 55 -5.48 15.48 -11.35
N ALA A 56 -5.06 14.49 -10.55
CA ALA A 56 -5.91 13.92 -9.52
C ALA A 56 -6.14 15.01 -8.46
N GLU A 57 -7.32 15.63 -8.50
CA GLU A 57 -7.77 16.50 -7.42
C GLU A 57 -8.17 15.59 -6.26
N LEU A 58 -7.42 15.63 -5.16
CA LEU A 58 -7.74 14.91 -3.93
C LEU A 58 -8.50 15.88 -3.00
N PRO A 59 -9.85 15.94 -3.04
CA PRO A 59 -10.59 16.80 -2.15
C PRO A 59 -10.26 16.45 -0.68
N TYR A 60 -10.14 17.46 0.18
CA TYR A 60 -9.76 17.26 1.59
C TYR A 60 -10.68 16.26 2.33
N GLU A 61 -11.95 16.16 1.91
CA GLU A 61 -12.96 15.27 2.52
C GLU A 61 -12.70 13.77 2.31
N VAL A 62 -11.90 13.39 1.31
CA VAL A 62 -11.55 11.98 1.04
C VAL A 62 -10.22 11.56 1.65
N ILE A 63 -9.43 12.51 2.15
CA ILE A 63 -8.16 12.22 2.82
C ILE A 63 -8.44 11.76 4.25
N LYS A 64 -8.28 10.46 4.48
CA LYS A 64 -8.43 9.81 5.78
C LYS A 64 -7.22 8.92 6.06
N PHE A 65 -6.75 8.92 7.29
CA PHE A 65 -5.59 8.13 7.74
C PHE A 65 -5.95 7.12 8.83
N ASP A 66 -7.23 7.07 9.22
CA ASP A 66 -7.82 6.10 10.13
C ASP A 66 -8.20 4.79 9.44
#